data_AF-A0A6P9F3U2-F1
#
_entry.id   AF-A0A6P9F3U2-F1
#
_cell.length_a   1.000
_cell.length_b   1.000
_cell.length_c   1.000
_cell.angle_alpha   90.00
_cell.angle_beta   90.00
_cell.angle_gamma   90.00
#
_symmetry.space_group_name_H-M   'P 1'
#
loop_
_entity.id
_entity.type
_entity.pdbx_description
1 polymer ?
#
loop_
_entity_poly.entity_id
_entity_poly.type
_entity_poly.pdbx_seq_one_letter_code
_entity_poly.pdbx_strand_id
1 'polypeptide(L)'
;MANANDPWSLLHAMKWASEKVSKAHKQKNQRLKQAKEAAQTEIEQYCLQREKEFKAMEDVALGSPGSCSMEVEKEAHEKMTILQIFFQQNRDEVLQHLLAFVFDTWPEMHENG
;
A
#
# COMPACT_ATOMS: atom_id res chain seq x y z
N MET A 1 -78.08 4.00 21.06
CA MET A 1 -77.03 4.15 20.03
C MET A 1 -76.42 5.53 20.23
N ALA A 2 -75.12 5.62 20.54
CA ALA A 2 -74.47 6.92 20.79
C ALA A 2 -74.48 7.76 19.51
N ASN A 3 -74.91 9.01 19.61
CA ASN A 3 -75.07 9.91 18.47
C ASN A 3 -73.68 10.31 17.96
N ALA A 4 -73.41 10.08 16.67
CA ALA A 4 -72.12 10.36 16.05
C ALA A 4 -71.74 11.86 16.05
N ASN A 5 -72.64 12.75 16.51
CA ASN A 5 -72.46 14.20 16.59
C ASN A 5 -72.26 14.76 18.01
N ASP A 6 -72.01 13.93 19.03
CA ASP A 6 -71.70 14.44 20.37
C ASP A 6 -70.35 15.17 20.40
N PRO A 7 -70.28 16.45 20.83
CA PRO A 7 -69.04 17.26 20.79
C PRO A 7 -67.84 16.62 21.50
N TRP A 8 -68.08 15.89 22.58
CA TRP A 8 -67.04 15.14 23.31
C TRP A 8 -66.42 14.01 22.49
N SER A 9 -67.22 13.31 21.68
CA SER A 9 -66.74 12.23 20.80
C SER A 9 -65.78 12.78 19.74
N LEU A 10 -66.15 13.93 19.14
CA LEU A 10 -65.31 14.63 18.17
C LEU A 10 -63.98 15.08 18.77
N LEU A 11 -64.00 15.65 19.99
CA LEU A 11 -62.78 16.07 20.69
C LEU A 11 -61.85 14.88 21.00
N HIS A 12 -62.40 13.76 21.46
CA HIS A 12 -61.62 12.55 21.68
C HIS A 12 -61.01 11.99 20.39
N ALA A 13 -61.79 11.96 19.30
CA ALA A 13 -61.31 11.52 17.99
C ALA A 13 -60.18 12.43 17.46
N MET A 14 -60.32 13.76 17.60
CA MET A 14 -59.26 14.72 17.23
C MET A 14 -57.98 14.51 18.04
N LYS A 15 -58.09 14.30 19.36
CA LYS A 15 -56.93 14.03 20.21
C LYS A 15 -56.22 12.75 19.80
N TRP A 16 -56.96 11.67 19.56
CA TRP A 16 -56.39 10.39 19.13
C TRP A 16 -55.72 10.50 17.75
N ALA A 17 -56.34 11.20 16.81
CA ALA A 17 -55.76 11.45 15.49
C ALA A 17 -54.45 12.25 15.59
N SER A 18 -54.43 13.32 16.38
CA SER A 18 -53.23 14.13 16.65
C SER A 18 -52.11 13.30 17.29
N GLU A 19 -52.45 12.48 18.29
CA GLU A 19 -51.47 11.62 18.95
C GLU A 19 -50.90 10.54 18.00
N LYS A 20 -51.75 9.96 17.16
CA LYS A 20 -51.33 8.97 16.15
C LYS A 20 -50.37 9.59 15.13
N VAL A 21 -50.66 10.79 14.64
CA VAL A 21 -49.77 11.54 13.75
C VAL A 21 -48.44 11.87 14.45
N SER A 22 -48.49 12.39 15.68
CA SER A 22 -47.28 12.71 16.46
C SER A 22 -46.39 11.47 16.67
N LYS A 23 -46.97 10.32 17.02
CA LYS A 23 -46.25 9.05 17.15
C LYS A 23 -45.61 8.62 15.84
N ALA A 24 -46.33 8.71 14.72
CA ALA A 24 -45.79 8.37 13.41
C ALA A 24 -44.60 9.27 13.02
N HIS A 25 -44.70 10.59 13.27
CA HIS A 25 -43.59 11.52 13.04
C HIS A 25 -42.36 11.20 13.91
N LYS A 26 -42.56 10.94 15.21
CA LYS A 26 -41.47 10.55 16.12
C LYS A 26 -40.79 9.27 15.65
N GLN A 27 -41.56 8.25 15.26
CA GLN A 27 -41.00 6.99 14.77
C GLN A 27 -40.22 7.18 13.46
N LYS A 28 -40.72 7.99 12.53
CA LYS A 28 -40.00 8.33 11.29
C LYS A 28 -38.66 8.99 11.61
N ASN A 29 -38.66 10.00 12.47
CA ASN A 29 -37.46 10.73 12.84
C ASN A 29 -36.45 9.83 13.55
N GLN A 30 -36.92 8.93 14.42
CA GLN A 30 -36.06 7.94 15.09
C GLN A 30 -35.40 7.00 14.09
N ARG A 31 -36.15 6.46 13.13
CA ARG A 31 -35.61 5.58 12.07
C ARG A 31 -34.58 6.31 11.21
N LEU A 32 -34.85 7.58 10.85
CA LEU A 32 -33.90 8.39 10.09
C LEU A 32 -32.61 8.65 10.87
N LYS A 33 -32.71 8.93 12.19
CA LYS A 33 -31.55 9.12 13.04
C LYS A 33 -30.71 7.83 13.15
N GLN A 34 -31.37 6.70 13.41
CA GLN A 34 -30.71 5.39 13.47
C GLN A 34 -30.02 5.02 12.17
N ALA A 35 -30.66 5.27 11.01
CA ALA A 35 -30.05 5.00 9.71
C ALA A 35 -28.80 5.85 9.47
N LYS A 36 -28.83 7.14 9.86
CA LYS A 36 -27.66 8.02 9.76
C LYS A 36 -26.53 7.59 10.69
N GLU A 37 -26.84 7.25 11.93
CA GLU A 37 -25.85 6.79 12.92
C GLU A 37 -25.22 5.47 12.47
N ALA A 38 -26.02 4.50 12.02
CA ALA A 38 -25.53 3.24 11.51
C ALA A 38 -24.61 3.42 10.30
N ALA A 39 -25.00 4.24 9.32
CA ALA A 39 -24.17 4.53 8.16
C ALA A 39 -22.86 5.23 8.55
N GLN A 40 -22.91 6.16 9.50
CA GLN A 40 -21.72 6.87 10.00
C GLN A 40 -20.75 5.90 10.69
N THR A 41 -21.27 5.00 11.54
CA THR A 41 -20.46 3.96 12.19
C THR A 41 -19.82 3.02 11.17
N GLU A 42 -20.54 2.62 10.12
CA GLU A 42 -19.99 1.76 9.06
C GLU A 42 -18.87 2.46 8.27
N ILE A 43 -19.05 3.75 7.94
CA ILE A 43 -18.01 4.56 7.30
C ILE A 43 -16.77 4.65 8.19
N GLU A 44 -16.93 4.93 9.48
CA GLU A 44 -15.81 5.04 10.42
C GLU A 44 -15.05 3.71 10.57
N GLN A 45 -15.76 2.59 10.65
CA GLN A 45 -15.16 1.26 10.68
C GLN A 45 -14.38 0.97 9.40
N TYR A 46 -14.94 1.31 8.23
CA TYR A 46 -14.26 1.13 6.97
C TYR A 46 -12.99 2.00 6.87
N CYS A 47 -13.08 3.28 7.26
CA CYS A 47 -11.91 4.16 7.31
C CYS A 47 -10.81 3.61 8.21
N LEU A 48 -11.15 3.14 9.42
CA LEU A 48 -10.19 2.55 10.36
C LEU A 48 -9.53 1.30 9.76
N GLN A 49 -10.31 0.43 9.13
CA GLN A 49 -9.81 -0.79 8.49
C GLN A 49 -8.85 -0.46 7.34
N ARG A 50 -9.21 0.49 6.46
CA ARG A 50 -8.37 0.91 5.33
C ARG A 50 -7.10 1.62 5.78
N GLU A 51 -7.18 2.43 6.82
CA GLU A 51 -6.01 3.06 7.43
C GLU A 51 -5.04 2.02 8.01
N LYS A 52 -5.58 0.98 8.67
CA LYS A 52 -4.77 -0.13 9.19
C LYS A 52 -4.10 -0.93 8.08
N GLU A 53 -4.83 -1.24 7.01
CA GLU A 53 -4.29 -1.90 5.82
C GLU A 53 -3.21 -1.06 5.15
N PHE A 54 -3.45 0.25 5.01
CA PHE A 54 -2.51 1.18 4.42
C PHE A 54 -1.20 1.22 5.21
N LYS A 55 -1.28 1.38 6.54
CA LYS A 55 -0.10 1.38 7.41
C LYS A 55 0.66 0.05 7.36
N ALA A 56 -0.04 -1.08 7.36
CA ALA A 56 0.61 -2.38 7.24
C ALA A 56 1.34 -2.52 5.89
N MET A 57 0.74 -2.03 4.80
CA MET A 57 1.36 -2.01 3.47
C MET A 57 2.56 -1.05 3.43
N GLU A 58 2.44 0.11 4.07
CA GLU A 58 3.51 1.08 4.22
C GLU A 58 4.68 0.50 5.02
N ASP A 59 4.42 -0.16 6.15
CA ASP A 59 5.43 -0.85 6.96
C ASP A 59 6.13 -1.97 6.18
N VAL A 60 5.40 -2.72 5.34
CA VAL A 60 6.00 -3.75 4.48
C VAL A 60 6.87 -3.11 3.39
N ALA A 61 6.37 -2.05 2.73
CA ALA A 61 7.09 -1.36 1.67
C ALA A 61 8.35 -0.64 2.20
N LEU A 62 8.22 0.11 3.30
CA LEU A 62 9.29 0.85 3.97
C LEU A 62 10.17 -0.02 4.87
N GLY A 63 9.71 -1.21 5.26
CA GLY A 63 10.52 -2.23 5.93
C GLY A 63 11.38 -3.05 4.97
N SER A 64 11.10 -2.99 3.66
CA SER A 64 11.83 -3.71 2.62
C SER A 64 13.08 -3.04 1.99
N PRO A 65 13.53 -1.80 2.31
CA PRO A 65 14.79 -1.26 1.78
C PRO A 65 16.00 -2.12 2.14
N GLY A 66 15.98 -2.71 3.35
CA GLY A 66 17.04 -3.60 3.82
C GLY A 66 17.16 -4.87 2.98
N SER A 67 16.04 -5.48 2.58
CA SER A 67 16.06 -6.73 1.82
C SER A 67 16.63 -6.53 0.42
N CYS A 68 16.19 -5.49 -0.29
CA CYS A 68 16.70 -5.17 -1.63
C CYS A 68 18.20 -4.82 -1.59
N SER A 69 18.62 -3.98 -0.62
CA SER A 69 20.03 -3.61 -0.48
C SER A 69 20.92 -4.80 -0.14
N MET A 70 20.47 -5.70 0.75
CA MET A 70 21.22 -6.90 1.13
C MET A 70 21.38 -7.88 -0.04
N GLU A 71 20.34 -8.04 -0.86
CA GLU A 71 20.38 -8.94 -2.01
C GLU A 71 21.33 -8.43 -3.10
N VAL A 72 21.30 -7.11 -3.36
CA VAL A 72 22.25 -6.43 -4.26
C VAL A 72 23.68 -6.53 -3.73
N GLU A 73 23.89 -6.31 -2.42
CA GLU A 73 25.22 -6.40 -1.82
C GLU A 73 25.78 -7.82 -1.89
N LYS A 74 24.95 -8.84 -1.64
CA LYS A 74 25.31 -10.25 -1.79
C LYS A 74 25.71 -10.57 -3.22
N GLU A 75 24.91 -10.16 -4.21
CA GLU A 75 25.21 -10.39 -5.62
C GLU A 75 26.50 -9.68 -6.04
N ALA A 76 26.73 -8.44 -5.58
CA ALA A 76 27.96 -7.70 -5.83
C ALA A 76 29.19 -8.42 -5.23
N HIS A 77 29.07 -8.95 -4.02
CA HIS A 77 30.14 -9.70 -3.36
C HIS A 77 30.47 -11.00 -4.11
N GLU A 78 29.45 -11.69 -4.59
CA GLU A 78 29.60 -12.92 -5.37
C GLU A 78 30.29 -12.63 -6.72
N LYS A 79 29.86 -11.59 -7.43
CA LYS A 79 30.53 -11.13 -8.67
C LYS A 79 31.97 -10.72 -8.44
N MET A 80 32.25 -9.98 -7.35
CA MET A 80 33.61 -9.59 -7.00
C MET A 80 34.51 -10.80 -6.74
N THR A 81 33.98 -11.80 -6.03
CA THR A 81 34.69 -13.06 -5.76
C THR A 81 35.00 -13.80 -7.07
N ILE A 82 34.02 -13.90 -7.97
CA ILE A 82 34.21 -14.53 -9.29
C ILE A 82 35.29 -13.80 -10.11
N LEU A 83 35.23 -12.46 -10.16
CA LEU A 83 36.24 -11.65 -10.85
C LEU A 83 37.64 -11.86 -10.26
N GLN A 84 37.75 -11.93 -8.93
CA GLN A 84 39.02 -12.17 -8.26
C GLN A 84 39.57 -13.56 -8.58
N ILE A 85 38.73 -14.59 -8.64
CA ILE A 85 39.13 -15.94 -9.07
C ILE A 85 39.64 -15.92 -10.50
N PHE A 86 38.89 -15.34 -11.44
CA PHE A 86 39.32 -15.23 -12.84
C PHE A 86 40.62 -14.44 -12.98
N PHE A 87 40.78 -13.34 -12.23
CA PHE A 87 42.02 -12.57 -12.23
C PHE A 87 43.20 -13.44 -11.80
N GLN A 88 43.10 -14.16 -10.67
CA GLN A 88 44.19 -15.00 -10.19
C GLN A 88 44.53 -16.14 -11.16
N GLN A 89 43.52 -16.74 -11.80
CA GLN A 89 43.72 -17.82 -12.78
C GLN A 89 44.46 -17.35 -14.04
N ASN A 90 44.14 -16.16 -14.54
CA ASN A 90 44.68 -15.67 -15.82
C ASN A 90 45.93 -14.77 -15.66
N ARG A 91 46.26 -14.37 -14.42
CA ARG A 91 47.32 -13.39 -14.13
C ARG A 91 48.66 -13.77 -14.75
N ASP A 92 49.11 -15.00 -14.54
CA ASP A 92 50.46 -15.40 -14.92
C ASP A 92 50.59 -15.56 -16.44
N GLU A 93 49.57 -16.09 -17.12
CA GLU A 93 49.53 -16.21 -18.58
C GLU A 93 49.55 -14.83 -19.26
N VAL A 94 48.72 -13.90 -18.78
CA VAL A 94 48.68 -12.53 -19.32
C VAL A 94 50.00 -11.81 -19.09
N LEU A 95 50.63 -11.96 -17.92
CA LEU A 95 51.95 -11.38 -17.64
C LEU A 95 53.03 -11.95 -18.55
N GLN A 96 53.03 -13.26 -18.80
CA GLN A 96 53.99 -13.88 -19.72
C GLN A 96 53.85 -13.36 -21.14
N HIS A 97 52.61 -13.27 -21.67
CA HIS A 97 52.37 -12.71 -23.00
C HIS A 97 52.79 -11.25 -23.10
N LEU A 98 52.49 -10.44 -22.07
CA LEU A 98 52.89 -9.02 -22.06
C LEU A 98 54.41 -8.87 -22.03
N LEU A 99 55.11 -9.65 -21.20
CA LEU A 99 56.57 -9.61 -21.13
C LEU A 99 57.21 -10.08 -22.43
N ALA A 100 56.71 -11.16 -23.02
CA ALA A 100 57.17 -11.64 -24.33
C ALA A 100 57.07 -10.53 -25.39
N PHE A 101 55.94 -9.82 -25.45
CA PHE A 101 55.75 -8.70 -26.37
C PHE A 101 56.69 -7.51 -26.09
N VAL A 102 56.93 -7.17 -24.82
CA VAL A 102 57.84 -6.07 -24.45
C VAL A 102 59.30 -6.41 -24.76
N PHE A 103 59.69 -7.67 -24.62
CA PHE A 103 61.07 -8.13 -24.88
C PHE A 103 61.32 -8.48 -26.35
N ASP A 104 60.27 -8.69 -27.17
CA ASP A 104 60.37 -8.77 -28.63
C ASP A 104 60.61 -7.38 -29.23
N THR A 105 61.84 -6.88 -29.08
CA THR A 105 62.30 -5.68 -29.77
C THR A 105 62.70 -6.05 -31.20
N TRP A 106 61.78 -5.84 -32.14
CA TRP A 106 62.11 -5.82 -33.57
C TRP A 106 62.62 -4.43 -33.94
N PRO A 107 63.91 -4.26 -34.29
CA PRO A 107 64.40 -3.00 -34.84
C PRO A 107 63.81 -2.84 -36.24
N GLU A 108 62.77 -2.02 -36.38
CA GLU A 108 62.35 -1.53 -37.69
C GLU A 108 63.33 -0.45 -38.16
N MET A 109 64.06 -0.74 -39.24
CA MET A 109 64.80 0.31 -39.95
C MET A 109 63.79 1.25 -40.60
N HIS A 110 63.90 2.53 -40.29
CA HIS A 110 63.08 3.58 -40.90
C HIS A 110 63.23 3.55 -42.43
N GLU A 111 62.12 3.60 -43.18
CA GLU A 111 62.07 3.33 -44.64
C GLU A 111 62.94 4.27 -45.51
N ASN A 112 63.50 5.33 -44.93
CA ASN A 112 64.33 6.33 -45.62
C ASN A 112 65.75 6.42 -45.02
N GLY A 113 66.41 5.27 -44.87
CA GLY A 113 67.85 5.18 -44.61
C GLY A 113 68.69 5.36 -45.87
#